data_AF-A0A432Q710-F1
#
_entry.id   AF-A0A432Q710-F1
#
_cell.length_a   1.000
_cell.length_b   1.000
_cell.length_c   1.000
_cell.angle_alpha   90.00
_cell.angle_beta   90.00
_cell.angle_gamma   90.00
#
_symmetry.space_group_name_H-M   'P 1'
#
loop_
_entity.id
_entity.type
_entity.pdbx_description
1 polymer ?
#
loop_
_entity_poly.entity_id
_entity_poly.type
_entity_poly.pdbx_seq_one_letter_code
_entity_poly.pdbx_strand_id
1 'polypeptide(L)'
;MNIFNKLKLSKSTHRVIEWEMTPDLAFCTYSAKGLRDELKNTSERICYFFIDNWGKTPRLYLMERGTRHVNILAEITAPHSLLHDCIARQGGTVTSRDNFSIDGVVKKWLIQEVIESEDCPYFVPMVESPPPPEDMGQPLPTPEKTLLSGSAFSFPRDSGRLTDDQTEALIRKWNFFDARQNPGGNFTNLLTAPKNQPVIVDMCTALMWQQGGLELCSMRQMKKNIDQLNHQALAGHSDWRLPSLEEALSLMERAANFKGLHTAPCFSQEQPFIFVAARRTPTGYWFVDYKQGKVYWSSGTVPGGFARLCRNTAELL
;
A
#
# COMPACT_ATOMS: atom_id res chain seq x y z
N MET A 1 -17.87 16.97 -25.56
CA MET A 1 -16.56 17.20 -24.90
C MET A 1 -15.73 15.92 -25.06
N ASN A 2 -14.69 15.93 -25.90
CA ASN A 2 -13.93 14.73 -26.32
C ASN A 2 -13.33 13.94 -25.13
N ILE A 3 -13.29 12.60 -25.22
CA ILE A 3 -12.75 11.66 -24.21
C ILE A 3 -11.33 12.02 -23.76
N PHE A 4 -10.49 12.57 -24.64
CA PHE A 4 -9.16 13.06 -24.28
C PHE A 4 -9.19 14.08 -23.15
N ASN A 5 -10.21 14.95 -23.13
CA ASN A 5 -10.41 15.93 -22.08
C ASN A 5 -11.01 15.30 -20.81
N LYS A 6 -11.91 14.31 -20.95
CA LYS A 6 -12.53 13.60 -19.81
C LYS A 6 -11.51 12.74 -19.03
N LEU A 7 -10.57 12.10 -19.72
CA LEU A 7 -9.55 11.25 -19.11
C LEU A 7 -8.23 11.97 -18.79
N LYS A 8 -8.15 13.28 -19.04
CA LYS A 8 -6.91 14.05 -18.99
C LYS A 8 -5.78 13.34 -19.76
N LEU A 9 -6.02 12.98 -21.01
CA LEU A 9 -5.05 12.38 -21.92
C LEU A 9 -4.39 13.46 -22.82
N SER A 10 -4.45 14.73 -22.41
CA SER A 10 -3.90 15.85 -23.17
C SER A 10 -2.37 15.89 -23.12
N LYS A 11 -1.75 16.65 -24.05
CA LYS A 11 -0.30 16.92 -24.10
C LYS A 11 0.31 17.42 -22.77
N SER A 12 -0.49 17.98 -21.85
CA SER A 12 0.00 18.44 -20.53
C SER A 12 0.07 17.35 -19.46
N THR A 13 -0.56 16.19 -19.69
CA THR A 13 -0.77 15.14 -18.67
C THR A 13 0.21 13.96 -18.77
N HIS A 14 1.17 14.00 -19.70
CA HIS A 14 2.18 12.95 -19.92
C HIS A 14 1.63 11.53 -20.17
N ARG A 15 0.35 11.38 -20.52
CA ARG A 15 -0.28 10.10 -20.87
C ARG A 15 -0.40 9.97 -22.39
N VAL A 16 0.15 8.91 -22.96
CA VAL A 16 0.07 8.62 -24.41
C VAL A 16 -0.63 7.29 -24.61
N ILE A 17 -1.54 7.22 -25.60
CA ILE A 17 -2.12 5.94 -26.03
C ILE A 17 -1.09 5.23 -26.91
N GLU A 18 -0.56 4.11 -26.42
CA GLU A 18 0.32 3.23 -27.18
C GLU A 18 -0.53 2.17 -27.88
N TRP A 19 -0.67 2.31 -29.19
CA TRP A 19 -1.58 1.50 -30.00
C TRP A 19 -1.03 0.11 -30.31
N GLU A 20 0.29 -0.04 -30.29
CA GLU A 20 0.96 -1.31 -30.60
C GLU A 20 1.33 -2.08 -29.32
N MET A 21 0.92 -1.56 -28.14
CA MET A 21 1.15 -2.23 -26.86
C MET A 21 0.25 -3.46 -26.73
N THR A 22 0.87 -4.60 -26.45
CA THR A 22 0.17 -5.85 -26.13
C THR A 22 0.16 -6.10 -24.63
N PRO A 23 -0.79 -6.90 -24.11
CA PRO A 23 -0.80 -7.31 -22.70
C PRO A 23 0.53 -7.94 -22.24
N ASP A 24 1.14 -8.79 -23.08
CA ASP A 24 2.43 -9.42 -22.79
C ASP A 24 3.58 -8.42 -22.77
N LEU A 25 3.61 -7.49 -23.74
CA LEU A 25 4.63 -6.44 -23.78
C LEU A 25 4.51 -5.53 -22.55
N ALA A 26 3.29 -5.12 -22.19
CA ALA A 26 3.04 -4.34 -20.99
C ALA A 26 3.46 -5.09 -19.70
N PHE A 27 3.24 -6.41 -19.65
CA PHE A 27 3.71 -7.23 -18.55
C PHE A 27 5.25 -7.25 -18.49
N CYS A 28 5.92 -7.55 -19.60
CA CYS A 28 7.38 -7.59 -19.69
C CYS A 28 8.03 -6.25 -19.35
N THR A 29 7.49 -5.14 -19.88
CA THR A 29 8.06 -3.80 -19.67
C THR A 29 7.87 -3.30 -18.24
N TYR A 30 6.68 -3.45 -17.65
CA TYR A 30 6.37 -2.79 -16.37
C TYR A 30 6.36 -3.74 -15.16
N SER A 31 6.32 -5.05 -15.37
CA SER A 31 6.17 -6.06 -14.30
C SER A 31 7.40 -6.93 -14.13
N ALA A 32 8.08 -7.31 -15.21
CA ALA A 32 9.28 -8.16 -15.14
C ALA A 32 10.45 -7.40 -14.50
N LYS A 33 11.06 -8.00 -13.47
CA LYS A 33 12.09 -7.37 -12.64
C LYS A 33 13.34 -6.93 -13.42
N GLY A 34 13.68 -7.61 -14.51
CA GLY A 34 14.91 -7.34 -15.30
C GLY A 34 14.84 -6.12 -16.23
N LEU A 35 13.66 -5.73 -16.72
CA LEU A 35 13.49 -4.55 -17.59
C LEU A 35 13.09 -3.28 -16.82
N ARG A 36 12.70 -3.40 -15.54
CA ARG A 36 12.46 -2.24 -14.69
C ARG A 36 13.71 -1.36 -14.51
N ASP A 37 14.89 -1.95 -14.58
CA ASP A 37 16.16 -1.23 -14.41
C ASP A 37 16.51 -0.36 -15.65
N GLU A 38 15.93 -0.65 -16.82
CA GLU A 38 16.10 0.14 -18.05
C GLU A 38 15.10 1.31 -18.16
N LEU A 39 14.01 1.28 -17.37
CA LEU A 39 13.04 2.37 -17.30
C LEU A 39 13.64 3.58 -16.57
N LYS A 40 14.20 4.51 -17.34
CA LYS A 40 14.84 5.74 -16.85
C LYS A 40 13.89 6.65 -16.04
N ASN A 41 12.58 6.53 -16.24
CA ASN A 41 11.60 7.36 -15.56
C ASN A 41 10.43 6.54 -14.96
N THR A 42 10.35 6.50 -13.63
CA THR A 42 9.29 5.78 -12.91
C THR A 42 7.92 6.48 -12.92
N SER A 43 7.87 7.74 -13.35
CA SER A 43 6.63 8.52 -13.45
C SER A 43 5.93 8.40 -14.82
N GLU A 44 6.55 7.75 -15.80
CA GLU A 44 5.96 7.58 -17.13
C GLU A 44 4.77 6.63 -17.07
N ARG A 45 3.67 7.07 -17.69
CA ARG A 45 2.41 6.31 -17.73
C ARG A 45 1.93 6.27 -19.16
N ILE A 46 1.68 5.06 -19.65
CA ILE A 46 1.06 4.86 -20.95
C ILE A 46 -0.37 4.38 -20.76
N CYS A 47 -1.19 4.58 -21.78
CA CYS A 47 -2.48 3.94 -21.88
C CYS A 47 -2.49 3.00 -23.08
N TYR A 48 -3.16 1.86 -23.00
CA TYR A 48 -3.35 1.00 -24.17
C TYR A 48 -4.69 0.27 -24.10
N PHE A 49 -5.17 -0.15 -25.26
CA PHE A 49 -6.41 -0.92 -25.36
C PHE A 49 -6.10 -2.41 -25.47
N PHE A 50 -6.89 -3.25 -24.82
CA PHE A 50 -6.80 -4.69 -24.94
C PHE A 50 -8.16 -5.35 -24.80
N ILE A 51 -8.28 -6.56 -25.35
CA ILE A 51 -9.48 -7.39 -25.24
C ILE A 51 -9.24 -8.43 -24.17
N ASP A 52 -10.07 -8.42 -23.12
CA ASP A 52 -10.15 -9.46 -22.10
C ASP A 52 -11.11 -10.56 -22.57
N ASN A 53 -10.60 -11.77 -22.76
CA ASN A 53 -11.38 -12.94 -23.14
C ASN A 53 -11.46 -14.00 -22.03
N TRP A 54 -11.26 -13.62 -20.76
CA TRP A 54 -11.40 -14.53 -19.61
C TRP A 54 -12.85 -14.76 -19.20
N GLY A 55 -13.74 -13.82 -19.53
CA GLY A 55 -15.16 -13.84 -19.19
C GLY A 55 -16.02 -14.76 -20.08
N LYS A 56 -17.35 -14.64 -19.95
CA LYS A 56 -18.31 -15.34 -20.82
C LYS A 56 -18.33 -14.80 -22.25
N THR A 57 -18.03 -13.51 -22.39
CA THR A 57 -17.94 -12.79 -23.67
C THR A 57 -16.72 -11.87 -23.62
N PRO A 58 -16.04 -11.64 -24.76
CA PRO A 58 -14.92 -10.72 -24.80
C PRO A 58 -15.33 -9.29 -24.42
N ARG A 59 -14.45 -8.59 -23.70
CA ARG A 59 -14.64 -7.18 -23.30
C ARG A 59 -13.43 -6.36 -23.71
N LEU A 60 -13.65 -5.12 -24.13
CA LEU A 60 -12.59 -4.19 -24.55
C LEU A 60 -12.35 -3.17 -23.44
N TYR A 61 -11.10 -3.01 -23.02
CA TYR A 61 -10.72 -2.09 -21.95
C TYR A 61 -9.66 -1.10 -22.38
N LEU A 62 -9.69 0.08 -21.78
CA LEU A 62 -8.58 1.04 -21.76
C LEU A 62 -7.83 0.91 -20.45
N MET A 63 -6.54 0.56 -20.51
CA MET A 63 -5.70 0.37 -19.34
C MET A 63 -4.65 1.47 -19.22
N GLU A 64 -4.41 1.98 -18.01
CA GLU A 64 -3.24 2.77 -17.64
C GLU A 64 -2.16 1.85 -17.05
N ARG A 65 -0.95 1.91 -17.60
CA ARG A 65 0.20 1.14 -17.14
C ARG A 65 1.38 2.05 -16.80
N GLY A 66 2.01 1.74 -15.67
CA GLY A 66 3.32 2.23 -15.27
C GLY A 66 3.95 1.28 -14.26
N THR A 67 5.18 1.55 -13.81
CA THR A 67 5.90 0.66 -12.87
C THR A 67 5.13 0.34 -11.59
N ARG A 68 4.28 1.27 -11.12
CA ARG A 68 3.42 1.15 -9.93
C ARG A 68 1.93 1.40 -10.21
N HIS A 69 1.54 1.52 -11.48
CA HIS A 69 0.17 1.87 -11.88
C HIS A 69 -0.40 0.76 -12.78
N VAL A 70 -1.49 0.14 -12.33
CA VAL A 70 -2.16 -0.98 -12.99
C VAL A 70 -3.67 -0.72 -12.93
N ASN A 71 -4.18 0.18 -13.77
CA ASN A 71 -5.57 0.63 -13.62
C ASN A 71 -6.34 0.40 -14.91
N ILE A 72 -7.53 -0.19 -14.84
CA ILE A 72 -8.48 -0.15 -15.95
C ILE A 72 -9.22 1.20 -15.86
N LEU A 73 -9.01 2.08 -16.83
CA LEU A 73 -9.61 3.42 -16.85
C LEU A 73 -11.05 3.41 -17.34
N ALA A 74 -11.36 2.50 -18.27
CA ALA A 74 -12.68 2.41 -18.88
C ALA A 74 -12.91 1.05 -19.53
N GLU A 75 -14.17 0.66 -19.57
CA GLU A 75 -14.67 -0.34 -20.50
C GLU A 75 -15.21 0.35 -21.75
N ILE A 76 -14.91 -0.22 -22.91
CA ILE A 76 -15.44 0.19 -24.19
C ILE A 76 -16.45 -0.86 -24.66
N THR A 77 -17.72 -0.49 -24.72
CA THR A 77 -18.83 -1.37 -25.14
C THR A 77 -18.87 -1.54 -26.67
N ALA A 78 -17.80 -2.11 -27.23
CA ALA A 78 -17.68 -2.37 -28.65
C ALA A 78 -18.66 -3.47 -29.12
N PRO A 79 -19.11 -3.45 -30.40
CA PRO A 79 -19.91 -4.52 -30.97
C PRO A 79 -19.23 -5.88 -30.82
N HIS A 80 -19.97 -6.90 -30.36
CA HIS A 80 -19.40 -8.23 -30.14
C HIS A 80 -18.76 -8.83 -31.40
N SER A 81 -19.35 -8.63 -32.58
CA SER A 81 -18.78 -9.09 -33.85
C SER A 81 -17.38 -8.52 -34.08
N LEU A 82 -17.17 -7.24 -33.80
CA LEU A 82 -15.88 -6.57 -33.95
C LEU A 82 -14.80 -7.21 -33.07
N LEU A 83 -15.14 -7.56 -31.82
CA LEU A 83 -14.21 -8.24 -30.91
C LEU A 83 -13.95 -9.69 -31.31
N HIS A 84 -14.98 -10.42 -31.73
CA HIS A 84 -14.86 -11.80 -32.17
C HIS A 84 -13.96 -11.91 -33.42
N ASP A 85 -14.14 -11.02 -34.39
CA ASP A 85 -13.34 -10.97 -35.61
C ASP A 85 -11.89 -10.58 -35.33
N CYS A 86 -11.66 -9.71 -34.34
CA CYS A 86 -10.32 -9.33 -33.87
C CYS A 86 -9.58 -10.53 -33.27
N ILE A 87 -10.25 -11.28 -32.38
CA ILE A 87 -9.71 -12.49 -31.75
C ILE A 87 -9.41 -13.56 -32.81
N ALA A 88 -10.36 -13.81 -33.72
CA ALA A 88 -10.21 -14.81 -34.78
C ALA A 88 -9.03 -14.49 -35.71
N ARG A 89 -8.82 -13.21 -36.07
CA ARG A 89 -7.68 -12.79 -36.91
C ARG A 89 -6.32 -12.93 -36.21
N GLN A 90 -6.31 -12.97 -34.88
CA GLN A 90 -5.12 -13.26 -34.07
C GLN A 90 -4.94 -14.76 -33.79
N GLY A 91 -5.74 -15.64 -34.41
CA GLY A 91 -5.69 -17.09 -34.21
C GLY A 91 -6.31 -17.58 -32.91
N GLY A 92 -7.00 -16.71 -32.18
CA GLY A 92 -7.71 -17.04 -30.95
C GLY A 92 -9.13 -17.56 -31.19
N THR A 93 -9.80 -17.95 -30.11
CA THR A 93 -11.23 -18.30 -30.13
C THR A 93 -11.94 -17.58 -28.99
N VAL A 94 -13.23 -17.28 -29.11
CA VAL A 94 -14.00 -16.68 -28.00
C VAL A 94 -14.06 -17.57 -26.75
N THR A 95 -13.70 -18.84 -26.87
CA THR A 95 -13.60 -19.79 -25.76
C THR A 95 -12.21 -19.83 -25.11
N SER A 96 -11.17 -19.26 -25.72
CA SER A 96 -9.82 -19.27 -25.16
C SER A 96 -9.69 -18.24 -24.05
N ARG A 97 -9.21 -18.64 -22.88
CA ARG A 97 -8.98 -17.73 -21.74
C ARG A 97 -7.65 -17.02 -21.90
N ASP A 98 -7.67 -15.90 -22.63
CA ASP A 98 -6.48 -15.11 -22.89
C ASP A 98 -6.81 -13.63 -23.07
N ASN A 99 -5.78 -12.79 -23.11
CA ASN A 99 -5.90 -11.38 -23.45
C ASN A 99 -5.36 -11.13 -24.85
N PHE A 100 -6.09 -10.36 -25.66
CA PHE A 100 -5.70 -10.05 -27.03
C PHE A 100 -5.38 -8.56 -27.19
N SER A 101 -4.40 -8.26 -28.02
CA SER A 101 -4.18 -6.89 -28.49
C SER A 101 -5.33 -6.43 -29.40
N ILE A 102 -5.50 -5.13 -29.57
CA ILE A 102 -6.37 -4.61 -30.62
C ILE A 102 -5.63 -4.65 -31.97
N ASP A 103 -6.37 -4.71 -33.06
CA ASP A 103 -5.81 -4.62 -34.40
C ASP A 103 -6.23 -3.33 -35.13
N GLY A 104 -5.78 -3.17 -36.38
CA GLY A 104 -6.06 -1.99 -37.19
C GLY A 104 -7.55 -1.71 -37.44
N VAL A 105 -8.43 -2.71 -37.41
CA VAL A 105 -9.87 -2.53 -37.59
C VAL A 105 -10.49 -1.96 -36.32
N VAL A 106 -10.18 -2.57 -35.17
CA VAL A 106 -10.63 -2.10 -33.85
C VAL A 106 -10.08 -0.70 -33.55
N LYS A 107 -8.81 -0.44 -33.90
CA LYS A 107 -8.15 0.87 -33.78
C LYS A 107 -8.89 1.96 -34.55
N LYS A 108 -9.25 1.70 -35.82
CA LYS A 108 -10.00 2.66 -36.64
C LYS A 108 -11.38 2.96 -36.04
N TRP A 109 -12.09 1.91 -35.62
CA TRP A 109 -13.39 2.05 -34.96
C TRP A 109 -13.28 2.85 -33.65
N LEU A 110 -12.27 2.57 -32.81
CA LEU A 110 -12.00 3.32 -31.58
C LEU A 110 -11.74 4.81 -31.86
N ILE A 111 -10.96 5.12 -32.89
CA ILE A 111 -10.68 6.52 -33.25
C ILE A 111 -11.99 7.24 -33.62
N GLN A 112 -12.80 6.64 -34.50
CA GLN A 112 -14.00 7.27 -35.04
C GLN A 112 -15.14 7.37 -34.03
N GLU A 113 -15.52 6.24 -33.42
CA GLU A 113 -16.76 6.11 -32.63
C GLU A 113 -16.56 6.43 -31.15
N VAL A 114 -15.32 6.31 -30.66
CA VAL A 114 -15.00 6.50 -29.25
C VAL A 114 -14.27 7.82 -29.06
N ILE A 115 -13.12 7.97 -29.69
CA ILE A 115 -12.21 9.08 -29.42
C ILE A 115 -12.66 10.39 -30.05
N GLU A 116 -13.03 10.40 -31.32
CA GLU A 116 -13.39 11.63 -32.06
C GLU A 116 -14.85 12.04 -31.86
N SER A 117 -15.71 11.11 -31.42
CA SER A 117 -17.11 11.38 -31.13
C SER A 117 -17.30 12.32 -29.92
N GLU A 118 -18.18 13.32 -30.07
CA GLU A 118 -18.53 14.23 -28.97
C GLU A 118 -19.46 13.58 -27.94
N ASP A 119 -20.33 12.69 -28.41
CA ASP A 119 -21.27 11.88 -27.65
C ASP A 119 -20.90 10.41 -27.84
N CYS A 120 -20.08 9.88 -26.92
CA CYS A 120 -19.64 8.50 -26.96
C CYS A 120 -20.49 7.61 -26.05
N PRO A 121 -21.48 6.87 -26.59
CA PRO A 121 -22.25 5.90 -25.80
C PRO A 121 -21.42 4.67 -25.44
N TYR A 122 -20.32 4.43 -26.17
CA TYR A 122 -19.50 3.24 -26.01
C TYR A 122 -18.55 3.30 -24.82
N PHE A 123 -18.26 4.50 -24.31
CA PHE A 123 -17.26 4.71 -23.26
C PHE A 123 -17.90 4.67 -21.87
N VAL A 124 -17.57 3.63 -21.10
CA VAL A 124 -18.00 3.48 -19.71
C VAL A 124 -16.78 3.71 -18.81
N PRO A 125 -16.67 4.88 -18.15
CA PRO A 125 -15.55 5.15 -17.26
C PRO A 125 -15.58 4.16 -16.09
N MET A 126 -14.48 3.44 -15.90
CA MET A 126 -14.25 2.65 -14.70
C MET A 126 -13.69 3.61 -13.66
N VAL A 127 -14.57 4.42 -13.07
CA VAL A 127 -14.22 5.06 -11.81
C VAL A 127 -14.17 3.91 -10.82
N GLU A 128 -12.96 3.49 -10.43
CA GLU A 128 -12.83 2.78 -9.16
C GLU A 128 -13.49 3.68 -8.13
N SER A 129 -14.71 3.32 -7.70
CA SER A 129 -15.24 3.90 -6.47
C SER A 129 -14.15 3.63 -5.45
N PRO A 130 -13.58 4.67 -4.80
CA PRO A 130 -12.56 4.44 -3.79
C PRO A 130 -13.13 3.38 -2.85
N PRO A 131 -12.34 2.35 -2.49
CA PRO A 131 -12.83 1.33 -1.59
C PRO A 131 -13.46 2.03 -0.38
N PRO A 132 -14.56 1.47 0.17
CA PRO A 132 -15.18 2.07 1.34
C PRO A 132 -14.09 2.36 2.38
N PRO A 133 -14.17 3.50 3.09
CA PRO A 133 -13.18 3.85 4.10
C PRO A 133 -12.93 2.66 5.02
N GLU A 134 -11.66 2.41 5.33
CA GLU A 134 -11.28 1.33 6.22
C GLU A 134 -12.05 1.46 7.55
N ASP A 135 -12.69 0.38 8.00
CA ASP A 135 -13.36 0.36 9.30
C ASP A 135 -12.27 0.42 10.39
N MET A 136 -12.19 1.54 11.10
CA MET A 136 -11.18 1.79 12.14
C MET A 136 -11.63 1.33 13.54
N GLY A 137 -12.72 0.56 13.62
CA GLY A 137 -13.33 0.13 14.87
C GLY A 137 -14.06 1.25 15.59
N GLN A 138 -14.29 1.05 16.89
CA GLN A 138 -14.99 2.03 17.71
C GLN A 138 -14.15 3.31 17.89
N PRO A 139 -14.75 4.50 17.84
CA PRO A 139 -14.04 5.75 18.07
C PRO A 139 -13.34 5.77 19.43
N LEU A 140 -12.06 6.13 19.43
CA LEU A 140 -11.28 6.28 20.66
C LEU A 140 -11.66 7.57 21.40
N PRO A 141 -11.55 7.58 22.75
CA PRO A 141 -11.69 8.81 23.52
C PRO A 141 -10.58 9.81 23.16
N THR A 142 -10.83 11.10 23.44
CA THR A 142 -9.79 12.12 23.29
C THR A 142 -8.81 12.06 24.46
N PRO A 143 -7.54 12.49 24.27
CA PRO A 143 -6.54 12.47 25.33
C PRO A 143 -6.99 13.20 26.60
N GLU A 144 -7.70 14.33 26.48
CA GLU A 144 -8.13 15.16 27.63
C GLU A 144 -9.20 14.48 28.50
N LYS A 145 -9.89 13.48 27.95
CA LYS A 145 -10.95 12.73 28.64
C LYS A 145 -10.45 11.45 29.30
N THR A 146 -9.17 11.16 29.18
CA THR A 146 -8.58 9.88 29.57
C THR A 146 -7.48 10.11 30.59
N LEU A 147 -7.59 9.47 31.76
CA LEU A 147 -6.59 9.55 32.82
C LEU A 147 -5.89 8.19 32.95
N LEU A 148 -4.57 8.20 32.88
CA LEU A 148 -3.77 7.01 33.16
C LEU A 148 -3.77 6.73 34.67
N SER A 149 -4.11 5.50 35.05
CA SER A 149 -3.95 5.04 36.44
C SER A 149 -2.52 4.54 36.64
N GLY A 150 -1.62 5.41 37.09
CA GLY A 150 -0.21 5.08 37.35
C GLY A 150 0.77 5.78 36.41
N SER A 151 2.02 5.33 36.41
CA SER A 151 3.09 5.89 35.56
C SER A 151 3.12 5.24 34.18
N ALA A 152 3.37 6.03 33.15
CA ALA A 152 3.64 5.51 31.82
C ALA A 152 4.92 4.63 31.78
N PHE A 153 4.88 3.58 30.97
CA PHE A 153 6.03 2.78 30.60
C PHE A 153 6.93 3.57 29.66
N SER A 154 8.23 3.58 29.94
CA SER A 154 9.24 4.12 29.04
C SER A 154 10.10 2.99 28.50
N PHE A 155 10.10 2.84 27.18
CA PHE A 155 10.94 1.87 26.50
C PHE A 155 12.27 2.47 26.04
N PRO A 156 13.33 1.65 25.89
CA PRO A 156 14.56 2.08 25.24
C PRO A 156 14.29 2.58 23.81
N ARG A 157 14.95 3.67 23.42
CA ARG A 157 14.88 4.23 22.06
C ARG A 157 15.99 3.71 21.15
N ASP A 158 16.83 2.81 21.67
CA ASP A 158 18.08 2.45 21.02
C ASP A 158 17.83 1.74 19.67
N SER A 159 18.34 2.35 18.60
CA SER A 159 18.38 1.79 17.24
C SER A 159 19.54 0.79 17.08
N GLY A 160 19.96 0.18 18.19
CA GLY A 160 21.14 -0.65 18.29
C GLY A 160 21.04 -1.97 17.54
N ARG A 161 21.93 -2.88 17.88
CA ARG A 161 21.94 -4.23 17.32
C ARG A 161 21.39 -5.22 18.33
N LEU A 162 20.48 -6.08 17.89
CA LEU A 162 19.90 -7.15 18.70
C LEU A 162 20.19 -8.51 18.05
N THR A 163 20.57 -9.48 18.87
CA THR A 163 20.58 -10.91 18.51
C THR A 163 19.18 -11.51 18.67
N ASP A 164 18.98 -12.70 18.11
CA ASP A 164 17.77 -13.48 18.33
C ASP A 164 17.52 -13.74 19.83
N ASP A 165 18.55 -14.14 20.60
CA ASP A 165 18.42 -14.39 22.05
C ASP A 165 18.05 -13.13 22.85
N GLN A 166 18.63 -11.98 22.50
CA GLN A 166 18.28 -10.70 23.13
C GLN A 166 16.84 -10.30 22.83
N THR A 167 16.35 -10.63 21.63
CA THR A 167 14.97 -10.38 21.21
C THR A 167 14.01 -11.24 22.02
N GLU A 168 14.30 -12.52 22.22
CA GLU A 168 13.49 -13.41 23.05
C GLU A 168 13.45 -12.92 24.51
N ALA A 169 14.61 -12.59 25.07
CA ALA A 169 14.71 -12.09 26.45
C ALA A 169 13.88 -10.81 26.67
N LEU A 170 13.89 -9.91 25.69
CA LEU A 170 13.11 -8.67 25.70
C LEU A 170 11.60 -8.95 25.66
N ILE A 171 11.13 -9.83 24.77
CA ILE A 171 9.72 -10.22 24.67
C ILE A 171 9.21 -10.73 26.03
N ARG A 172 9.98 -11.61 26.68
CA ARG A 172 9.64 -12.16 28.00
C ARG A 172 9.70 -11.10 29.09
N LYS A 173 10.74 -10.25 29.11
CA LYS A 173 10.94 -9.20 30.12
C LYS A 173 9.75 -8.26 30.22
N TRP A 174 9.19 -7.84 29.09
CA TRP A 174 8.07 -6.89 29.04
C TRP A 174 6.70 -7.56 28.90
N ASN A 175 6.67 -8.90 28.96
CA ASN A 175 5.46 -9.71 28.77
C ASN A 175 4.71 -9.39 27.46
N PHE A 176 5.42 -9.07 26.39
CA PHE A 176 4.79 -8.83 25.08
C PHE A 176 4.27 -10.13 24.48
N PHE A 177 3.15 -10.04 23.76
CA PHE A 177 2.67 -11.17 22.98
C PHE A 177 3.60 -11.45 21.78
N ASP A 178 4.00 -12.71 21.62
CA ASP A 178 4.58 -13.25 20.40
C ASP A 178 4.05 -14.67 20.25
N ALA A 179 3.38 -14.98 19.13
CA ALA A 179 2.67 -16.23 18.92
C ALA A 179 3.56 -17.49 19.08
N ARG A 180 4.89 -17.35 18.98
CA ARG A 180 5.85 -18.46 19.14
C ARG A 180 6.60 -18.38 20.46
N GLN A 181 7.14 -17.22 20.79
CA GLN A 181 8.09 -17.06 21.89
C GLN A 181 7.39 -16.81 23.23
N ASN A 182 6.26 -16.12 23.22
CA ASN A 182 5.48 -15.78 24.40
C ASN A 182 3.97 -15.71 24.10
N PRO A 183 3.31 -16.84 23.80
CA PRO A 183 1.90 -16.85 23.37
C PRO A 183 0.93 -16.41 24.47
N GLY A 184 1.36 -16.45 25.74
CA GLY A 184 0.61 -15.94 26.89
C GLY A 184 0.85 -14.45 27.20
N GLY A 185 1.76 -13.81 26.47
CA GLY A 185 2.08 -12.40 26.65
C GLY A 185 0.86 -11.50 26.47
N ASN A 186 0.81 -10.44 27.27
CA ASN A 186 -0.28 -9.48 27.25
C ASN A 186 0.23 -8.14 27.77
N PHE A 187 0.39 -7.18 26.86
CA PHE A 187 0.62 -5.78 27.18
C PHE A 187 -0.65 -5.01 26.79
N THR A 188 -1.14 -4.13 27.66
CA THR A 188 -2.40 -3.41 27.45
C THR A 188 -2.13 -1.92 27.29
N ASN A 189 -2.41 -1.40 26.10
CA ASN A 189 -2.33 0.03 25.81
C ASN A 189 -3.57 0.77 26.34
N LEU A 190 -3.43 2.08 26.49
CA LEU A 190 -4.56 3.00 26.72
C LEU A 190 -4.58 4.01 25.58
N LEU A 191 -5.27 3.64 24.50
CA LEU A 191 -5.26 4.37 23.23
C LEU A 191 -6.31 5.48 23.23
N THR A 192 -5.89 6.65 22.77
CA THR A 192 -6.71 7.84 22.58
C THR A 192 -6.45 8.41 21.18
N ALA A 193 -7.38 9.21 20.66
CA ALA A 193 -7.23 9.85 19.36
C ALA A 193 -7.57 11.34 19.44
N PRO A 194 -6.63 12.25 19.13
CA PRO A 194 -6.95 13.65 18.90
C PRO A 194 -7.96 13.79 17.75
N LYS A 195 -8.91 14.73 17.87
CA LYS A 195 -9.94 14.94 16.85
C LYS A 195 -9.32 15.36 15.52
N ASN A 196 -9.80 14.76 14.43
CA ASN A 196 -9.42 15.11 13.04
C ASN A 196 -7.91 15.03 12.76
N GLN A 197 -7.19 14.16 13.46
CA GLN A 197 -5.76 13.93 13.20
C GLN A 197 -5.51 12.45 12.90
N PRO A 198 -4.62 12.12 11.95
CA PRO A 198 -4.31 10.74 11.57
C PRO A 198 -3.28 10.12 12.54
N VAL A 199 -3.46 10.32 13.85
CA VAL A 199 -2.54 9.88 14.90
C VAL A 199 -3.28 9.25 16.07
N ILE A 200 -2.64 8.28 16.72
CA ILE A 200 -3.12 7.60 17.92
C ILE A 200 -2.13 7.87 19.04
N VAL A 201 -2.61 8.23 20.23
CA VAL A 201 -1.77 8.45 21.41
C VAL A 201 -1.99 7.31 22.39
N ASP A 202 -0.92 6.61 22.74
CA ASP A 202 -0.93 5.59 23.78
C ASP A 202 -0.46 6.20 25.11
N MET A 203 -1.42 6.39 26.02
CA MET A 203 -1.16 6.96 27.34
C MET A 203 -0.28 6.04 28.19
N CYS A 204 -0.34 4.72 27.97
CA CYS A 204 0.49 3.76 28.72
C CYS A 204 1.97 3.89 28.39
N THR A 205 2.33 4.34 27.19
CA THR A 205 3.74 4.41 26.74
C THR A 205 4.23 5.84 26.51
N ALA A 206 3.33 6.83 26.67
CA ALA A 206 3.56 8.23 26.31
C ALA A 206 4.05 8.41 24.85
N LEU A 207 3.60 7.54 23.96
CA LEU A 207 3.92 7.56 22.54
C LEU A 207 2.73 8.04 21.72
N MET A 208 3.03 8.81 20.69
CA MET A 208 2.10 9.11 19.62
C MET A 208 2.54 8.35 18.37
N TRP A 209 1.59 7.72 17.72
CA TRP A 209 1.75 6.83 16.59
C TRP A 209 1.01 7.38 15.39
N GLN A 210 1.54 7.14 14.20
CA GLN A 210 0.74 7.29 13.00
C GLN A 210 -0.41 6.27 12.99
N GLN A 211 -1.61 6.73 12.65
CA GLN A 211 -2.78 5.86 12.47
C GLN A 211 -2.66 5.02 11.20
N GLY A 212 -2.18 5.65 10.12
CA GLY A 212 -1.60 4.97 8.96
C GLY A 212 -0.10 4.75 9.14
N GLY A 213 0.60 4.53 8.03
CA GLY A 213 2.05 4.36 8.03
C GLY A 213 2.66 4.77 6.70
N LEU A 214 3.93 4.44 6.53
CA LEU A 214 4.64 4.58 5.26
C LEU A 214 4.54 3.28 4.46
N GLU A 215 4.27 3.46 3.18
CA GLU A 215 4.22 2.39 2.18
C GLU A 215 5.53 1.61 2.05
N LEU A 216 5.40 0.41 1.48
CA LEU A 216 6.52 -0.50 1.24
C LEU A 216 7.63 0.20 0.44
N CYS A 217 8.78 0.37 1.06
CA CYS A 217 9.93 0.98 0.41
C CYS A 217 11.25 0.47 0.97
N SER A 218 12.35 0.65 0.21
CA SER A 218 13.69 0.32 0.70
C SER A 218 14.06 1.13 1.93
N MET A 219 14.93 0.60 2.81
CA MET A 219 15.41 1.33 4.00
C MET A 219 16.02 2.71 3.66
N ARG A 220 16.68 2.84 2.50
CA ARG A 220 17.21 4.12 2.03
C ARG A 220 16.09 5.12 1.71
N GLN A 221 15.03 4.67 1.05
CA GLN A 221 13.88 5.52 0.74
C GLN A 221 13.06 5.82 2.00
N MET A 222 12.95 4.85 2.92
CA MET A 222 12.27 5.03 4.20
C MET A 222 12.86 6.19 5.00
N LYS A 223 14.19 6.29 5.10
CA LYS A 223 14.85 7.43 5.73
C LYS A 223 14.45 8.76 5.09
N LYS A 224 14.50 8.84 3.76
CA LYS A 224 14.07 10.05 3.03
C LYS A 224 12.60 10.39 3.27
N ASN A 225 11.73 9.39 3.31
CA ASN A 225 10.30 9.58 3.57
C ASN A 225 10.06 10.09 5.00
N ILE A 226 10.81 9.60 5.99
CA ILE A 226 10.77 10.08 7.38
C ILE A 226 11.22 11.54 7.45
N ASP A 227 12.35 11.87 6.81
CA ASP A 227 12.86 13.25 6.77
C ASP A 227 11.83 14.21 6.13
N GLN A 228 11.25 13.80 4.99
CA GLN A 228 10.21 14.57 4.31
C GLN A 228 8.97 14.75 5.18
N LEU A 229 8.52 13.70 5.88
CA LEU A 229 7.37 13.75 6.75
C LEU A 229 7.61 14.68 7.94
N ASN A 230 8.82 14.67 8.50
CA ASN A 230 9.24 15.59 9.55
C ASN A 230 9.27 17.04 9.06
N HIS A 231 9.73 17.30 7.83
CA HIS A 231 9.64 18.62 7.21
C HIS A 231 8.20 19.09 6.98
N GLN A 232 7.28 18.17 6.68
CA GLN A 232 5.85 18.46 6.51
C GLN A 232 5.10 18.66 7.84
N ALA A 233 5.75 18.35 8.96
CA ALA A 233 5.20 18.47 10.30
C ALA A 233 3.84 17.76 10.44
N LEU A 234 3.77 16.45 10.15
CA LEU A 234 2.53 15.67 10.31
C LEU A 234 1.95 15.88 11.73
N ALA A 235 0.68 16.25 11.80
CA ALA A 235 -0.02 16.62 13.05
C ALA A 235 0.70 17.72 13.86
N GLY A 236 1.44 18.62 13.18
CA GLY A 236 2.22 19.68 13.81
C GLY A 236 3.57 19.23 14.37
N HIS A 237 4.07 18.06 13.97
CA HIS A 237 5.21 17.41 14.63
C HIS A 237 6.29 16.96 13.65
N SER A 238 7.55 17.20 14.00
CA SER A 238 8.72 17.02 13.13
C SER A 238 9.79 16.07 13.72
N ASP A 239 9.43 15.27 14.72
CA ASP A 239 10.30 14.36 15.46
C ASP A 239 9.86 12.88 15.31
N TRP A 240 9.16 12.56 14.22
CA TRP A 240 8.75 11.19 13.89
C TRP A 240 9.96 10.32 13.57
N ARG A 241 9.96 9.10 14.10
CA ARG A 241 11.03 8.12 13.92
C ARG A 241 10.47 6.70 13.79
N LEU A 242 11.32 5.79 13.34
CA LEU A 242 11.03 4.37 13.51
C LEU A 242 10.93 4.03 15.01
N PRO A 243 10.01 3.14 15.38
CA PRO A 243 9.91 2.65 16.75
C PRO A 243 11.12 1.75 17.10
N SER A 244 11.43 1.65 18.38
CA SER A 244 12.26 0.55 18.88
C SER A 244 11.48 -0.78 18.79
N LEU A 245 12.16 -1.89 19.07
CA LEU A 245 11.51 -3.19 19.02
C LEU A 245 10.44 -3.33 20.11
N GLU A 246 10.73 -2.86 21.32
CA GLU A 246 9.80 -2.80 22.44
C GLU A 246 8.56 -1.97 22.11
N GLU A 247 8.75 -0.77 21.55
CA GLU A 247 7.65 0.12 21.20
C GLU A 247 6.72 -0.54 20.16
N ALA A 248 7.27 -1.14 19.10
CA ALA A 248 6.47 -1.82 18.09
C ALA A 248 5.76 -3.07 18.62
N LEU A 249 6.41 -3.82 19.52
CA LEU A 249 5.82 -4.98 20.20
C LEU A 249 4.74 -4.59 21.21
N SER A 250 4.82 -3.39 21.79
CA SER A 250 3.81 -2.90 22.72
C SER A 250 2.44 -2.69 22.06
N LEU A 251 2.37 -2.60 20.73
CA LEU A 251 1.11 -2.55 19.98
C LEU A 251 0.53 -3.94 19.67
N MET A 252 1.28 -5.01 19.94
CA MET A 252 0.91 -6.37 19.57
C MET A 252 -0.16 -6.93 20.53
N GLU A 253 -1.32 -7.27 19.98
CA GLU A 253 -2.41 -7.90 20.71
C GLU A 253 -2.42 -9.43 20.53
N ARG A 254 -2.83 -10.16 21.57
CA ARG A 254 -2.91 -11.63 21.52
C ARG A 254 -3.92 -12.14 20.49
N ALA A 255 -5.06 -11.45 20.35
CA ALA A 255 -6.10 -11.81 19.40
C ALA A 255 -6.01 -10.95 18.15
N ALA A 256 -6.22 -11.56 16.99
CA ALA A 256 -6.39 -10.80 15.76
C ALA A 256 -7.77 -10.11 15.77
N ASN A 257 -7.80 -8.86 15.33
CA ASN A 257 -9.02 -8.08 15.12
C ASN A 257 -9.79 -8.53 13.86
N PHE A 258 -10.89 -7.84 13.52
CA PHE A 258 -11.70 -8.15 12.32
C PHE A 258 -10.98 -7.90 10.99
N LYS A 259 -9.87 -7.16 10.98
CA LYS A 259 -8.94 -6.99 9.84
C LYS A 259 -7.95 -8.16 9.75
N GLY A 260 -8.00 -9.07 10.72
CA GLY A 260 -7.07 -10.18 10.87
C GLY A 260 -5.65 -9.72 11.22
N LEU A 261 -5.50 -8.62 11.97
CA LEU A 261 -4.23 -8.14 12.51
C LEU A 261 -4.23 -8.18 14.03
N HIS A 262 -3.09 -8.52 14.62
CA HIS A 262 -2.78 -8.54 16.05
C HIS A 262 -2.46 -7.12 16.56
N THR A 263 -3.34 -6.16 16.30
CA THR A 263 -3.25 -4.77 16.75
C THR A 263 -4.64 -4.24 17.04
N ALA A 264 -4.73 -3.13 17.77
CA ALA A 264 -5.98 -2.42 17.93
C ALA A 264 -6.58 -2.01 16.55
N PRO A 265 -7.90 -2.14 16.34
CA PRO A 265 -8.56 -1.79 15.07
C PRO A 265 -8.35 -0.34 14.61
N CYS A 266 -8.00 0.57 15.52
CA CYS A 266 -7.73 1.97 15.20
C CYS A 266 -6.48 2.18 14.35
N PHE A 267 -5.65 1.15 14.13
CA PHE A 267 -4.52 1.19 13.22
C PHE A 267 -4.89 0.64 11.85
N SER A 268 -4.36 1.26 10.79
CA SER A 268 -4.63 0.83 9.41
C SER A 268 -4.02 -0.53 9.10
N GLN A 269 -4.74 -1.34 8.31
CA GLN A 269 -4.30 -2.64 7.83
C GLN A 269 -3.26 -2.60 6.70
N GLU A 270 -3.04 -1.43 6.11
CA GLU A 270 -2.09 -1.23 5.00
C GLU A 270 -0.65 -1.56 5.41
N GLN A 271 -0.33 -1.55 6.70
CA GLN A 271 0.98 -1.94 7.24
C GLN A 271 0.86 -3.22 8.10
N PRO A 272 0.75 -4.41 7.47
CA PRO A 272 0.58 -5.69 8.19
C PRO A 272 1.83 -6.09 8.98
N PHE A 273 2.98 -5.53 8.64
CA PHE A 273 4.22 -5.63 9.40
C PHE A 273 4.98 -4.31 9.30
N ILE A 274 5.79 -3.95 10.29
CA ILE A 274 6.59 -2.73 10.28
C ILE A 274 8.04 -3.00 10.65
N PHE A 275 8.96 -2.32 9.97
CA PHE A 275 10.36 -2.31 10.38
C PHE A 275 10.55 -1.46 11.64
N VAL A 276 11.49 -1.89 12.47
CA VAL A 276 11.91 -1.16 13.67
C VAL A 276 13.30 -0.57 13.47
N ALA A 277 13.69 0.34 14.35
CA ALA A 277 14.99 1.01 14.27
C ALA A 277 16.17 0.04 14.51
N ALA A 278 15.96 -1.02 15.29
CA ALA A 278 16.99 -2.00 15.63
C ALA A 278 17.42 -2.86 14.44
N ARG A 279 18.72 -3.12 14.33
CA ARG A 279 19.30 -4.04 13.35
C ARG A 279 19.56 -5.41 13.95
N ARG A 280 19.58 -6.44 13.11
CA ARG A 280 19.96 -7.79 13.53
C ARG A 280 21.46 -8.01 13.47
N THR A 281 22.01 -8.70 14.45
CA THR A 281 23.38 -9.27 14.43
C THR A 281 23.32 -10.73 13.99
N PRO A 282 24.19 -11.20 13.07
CA PRO A 282 25.29 -10.46 12.44
C PRO A 282 24.83 -9.48 11.34
N THR A 283 23.72 -9.78 10.66
CA THR A 283 23.17 -8.94 9.59
C THR A 283 21.64 -8.97 9.56
N GLY A 284 21.05 -7.96 8.93
CA GLY A 284 19.61 -7.85 8.72
C GLY A 284 18.94 -6.74 9.52
N TYR A 285 17.62 -6.74 9.45
CA TYR A 285 16.76 -5.75 10.08
C TYR A 285 15.59 -6.47 10.75
N TRP A 286 15.26 -6.04 11.96
CA TRP A 286 14.09 -6.56 12.68
C TRP A 286 12.82 -5.90 12.17
N PHE A 287 11.74 -6.66 12.17
CA PHE A 287 10.40 -6.16 11.90
C PHE A 287 9.36 -6.93 12.73
N VAL A 288 8.27 -6.26 13.05
CA VAL A 288 7.14 -6.82 13.80
C VAL A 288 6.02 -7.11 12.81
N ASP A 289 5.58 -8.36 12.73
CA ASP A 289 4.52 -8.81 11.83
C ASP A 289 3.22 -8.96 12.64
N TYR A 290 2.32 -8.00 12.44
CA TYR A 290 1.00 -7.97 13.07
C TYR A 290 0.02 -8.93 12.40
N LYS A 291 0.26 -9.39 11.17
CA LYS A 291 -0.57 -10.43 10.55
C LYS A 291 -0.35 -11.78 11.20
N GLN A 292 0.90 -12.07 11.57
CA GLN A 292 1.30 -13.34 12.17
C GLN A 292 1.45 -13.29 13.70
N GLY A 293 1.36 -12.09 14.30
CA GLY A 293 1.50 -11.92 15.73
C GLY A 293 2.91 -12.20 16.26
N LYS A 294 3.96 -11.88 15.48
CA LYS A 294 5.32 -12.37 15.74
C LYS A 294 6.42 -11.44 15.23
N VAL A 295 7.59 -11.50 15.87
CA VAL A 295 8.81 -10.82 15.40
C VAL A 295 9.57 -11.66 14.36
N TYR A 296 10.05 -11.00 13.32
CA TYR A 296 10.87 -11.57 12.25
C TYR A 296 12.04 -10.65 11.89
N TRP A 297 12.92 -11.14 11.02
CA TRP A 297 13.99 -10.34 10.46
C TRP A 297 14.12 -10.55 8.95
N SER A 298 14.53 -9.49 8.26
CA SER A 298 14.84 -9.51 6.82
C SER A 298 16.35 -9.51 6.61
N SER A 299 16.81 -10.12 5.52
CA SER A 299 18.21 -10.06 5.11
C SER A 299 18.64 -8.60 4.83
N GLY A 300 19.94 -8.35 4.96
CA GLY A 300 20.50 -7.00 4.78
C GLY A 300 20.62 -6.53 3.33
N THR A 301 20.40 -7.39 2.34
CA THR A 301 20.70 -7.14 0.92
C THR A 301 19.49 -6.62 0.12
N VAL A 302 18.26 -6.90 0.54
CA VAL A 302 17.04 -6.36 -0.08
C VAL A 302 16.02 -5.90 0.98
N PRO A 303 16.38 -5.02 1.93
CA PRO A 303 15.45 -4.64 2.99
C PRO A 303 14.48 -3.57 2.46
N GLY A 304 13.28 -4.02 2.11
CA GLY A 304 12.13 -3.16 1.88
C GLY A 304 11.00 -3.56 2.82
N GLY A 305 10.34 -2.58 3.42
CA GLY A 305 9.29 -2.81 4.41
C GLY A 305 8.39 -1.62 4.57
N PHE A 306 7.28 -1.81 5.28
CA PHE A 306 6.45 -0.71 5.75
C PHE A 306 7.04 -0.11 7.02
N ALA A 307 6.59 1.08 7.38
CA ALA A 307 6.87 1.67 8.69
C ALA A 307 5.59 2.26 9.28
N ARG A 308 5.50 2.25 10.60
CA ARG A 308 4.55 3.08 11.35
C ARG A 308 5.38 3.89 12.31
N LEU A 309 5.46 5.19 12.07
CA LEU A 309 6.33 6.04 12.86
C LEU A 309 5.69 6.35 14.21
N CYS A 310 6.55 6.54 15.19
CA CYS A 310 6.18 7.03 16.50
C CYS A 310 7.01 8.25 16.86
N ARG A 311 6.51 9.01 17.82
CA ARG A 311 7.23 10.05 18.52
C ARG A 311 6.84 9.99 20.00
N ASN A 312 7.65 10.62 20.84
CA ASN A 312 7.30 10.79 22.24
C ASN A 312 6.38 12.00 22.39
N THR A 313 5.37 11.89 23.24
CA THR A 313 4.56 13.02 23.66
C THR A 313 5.31 13.71 24.80
N ALA A 314 5.70 14.98 24.60
CA ALA A 314 6.40 15.75 25.63
C ALA A 314 5.44 16.49 26.59
N GLU A 315 4.12 16.39 26.40
CA GLU A 315 3.14 17.32 26.99
C GLU A 315 1.78 16.66 27.26
N LEU A 316 1.76 15.53 27.99
CA LEU A 316 0.51 14.98 28.56
C LEU A 316 0.67 14.60 30.05
N LEU A 317 1.63 15.25 30.74
CA LEU A 317 1.76 15.27 32.20
C LEU A 317 1.51 16.68 32.71
#